data_AF-A0A562KET3-F1
#
_entry.id   AF-A0A562KET3-F1
#
_cell.length_a   1.000
_cell.length_b   1.000
_cell.length_c   1.000
_cell.angle_alpha   90.00
_cell.angle_beta   90.00
_cell.angle_gamma   90.00
#
_symmetry.space_group_name_H-M   'P 1'
#
loop_
_entity.id
_entity.type
_entity.pdbx_description
1 polymer ?
#
loop_
_entity_poly.entity_id
_entity_poly.type
_entity_poly.pdbx_seq_one_letter_code
_entity_poly.pdbx_strand_id
1 'polypeptide(L)' 'MGIMKVFSGSEILAEALKQKIEAVGVEVVKKDNLQSARMAGFGSSDLAVELFVDERYYGKISPVLEEFRMSL' A
#
# COMPACT_ATOMS: atom_id res chain seq x y z
N MET A 1 -3.00 -1.27 -19.18
CA MET A 1 -2.73 -0.43 -18.00
C MET A 1 -2.72 -1.34 -16.82
N GLY A 2 -1.52 -1.61 -16.31
CA GLY A 2 -1.28 -2.46 -15.17
C GLY A 2 -1.36 -1.68 -13.87
N ILE A 3 -1.89 -2.34 -12.85
CA ILE A 3 -1.69 -1.93 -11.46
C ILE A 3 -0.32 -2.44 -11.00
N MET A 4 0.46 -1.58 -10.35
CA MET A 4 1.78 -1.90 -9.81
C MET A 4 1.72 -1.86 -8.29
N LYS A 5 2.34 -2.85 -7.63
CA LYS A 5 2.53 -2.83 -6.18
C LYS A 5 3.58 -1.78 -5.80
N VAL A 6 3.21 -0.87 -4.90
CA VAL A 6 4.11 0.18 -4.40
C VAL A 6 4.50 0.02 -2.94
N PHE A 7 3.72 -0.75 -2.17
CA PHE A 7 4.00 -0.98 -0.75
C PHE A 7 3.49 -2.35 -0.31
N SER A 8 4.16 -2.93 0.67
CA SER A 8 3.79 -4.17 1.36
C SER A 8 4.33 -4.09 2.78
N GLY A 9 3.46 -4.10 3.79
CA GLY A 9 3.92 -3.95 5.17
C GLY A 9 2.78 -3.91 6.19
N SER A 10 3.01 -3.23 7.31
CA SER A 10 1.99 -3.07 8.35
C SER A 10 0.82 -2.21 7.85
N GLU A 11 -0.38 -2.51 8.35
CA GLU A 11 -1.61 -1.76 8.01
C GLU A 11 -1.48 -0.27 8.31
N ILE A 12 -0.86 0.08 9.44
CA ILE A 12 -0.67 1.48 9.86
C ILE A 12 0.18 2.24 8.83
N LEU A 13 1.28 1.65 8.38
CA LEU A 13 2.15 2.26 7.36
C LEU A 13 1.46 2.31 6.00
N ALA A 14 0.71 1.27 5.64
CA ALA A 14 -0.04 1.23 4.39
C ALA A 14 -1.11 2.34 4.35
N GLU A 15 -1.87 2.53 5.43
CA GLU A 15 -2.90 3.58 5.47
C GLU A 15 -2.28 4.98 5.45
N ALA A 16 -1.14 5.18 6.15
CA ALA A 16 -0.40 6.45 6.13
C ALA A 16 0.10 6.79 4.72
N LEU A 17 0.70 5.82 4.02
CA LEU A 17 1.17 6.02 2.65
C LEU A 17 0.02 6.24 1.67
N LYS A 18 -1.07 5.48 1.81
CA LYS A 18 -2.30 5.66 1.01
C LYS A 18 -2.82 7.09 1.12
N GLN A 19 -2.95 7.64 2.33
CA GLN A 19 -3.42 9.02 2.53
C GLN A 19 -2.53 10.05 1.82
N LYS A 20 -1.21 9.88 1.87
CA LYS A 20 -0.27 10.78 1.17
C LYS A 20 -0.41 10.69 -0.36
N ILE A 21 -0.63 9.49 -0.90
CA ILE A 21 -0.82 9.28 -2.34
C ILE A 21 -2.20 9.80 -2.81
N GLU A 22 -3.26 9.57 -2.04
CA GLU A 22 -4.59 10.08 -2.35
C GLU A 22 -4.65 11.61 -2.28
N ALA A 23 -3.86 12.23 -1.39
CA ALA A 23 -3.73 13.69 -1.31
C ALA A 23 -3.14 14.32 -2.59
N VAL A 24 -2.37 13.57 -3.39
CA VAL A 24 -1.90 14.03 -4.70
C VAL A 24 -2.88 13.68 -5.84
N GLY A 25 -4.07 13.18 -5.52
CA GLY A 25 -5.13 12.85 -6.47
C GLY A 25 -4.86 11.56 -7.26
N VAL A 26 -4.17 10.60 -6.65
CA VAL A 26 -3.93 9.27 -7.23
C VAL A 26 -4.68 8.23 -6.40
N GLU A 27 -5.49 7.42 -7.07
CA GLU A 27 -6.25 6.34 -6.41
C GLU A 27 -5.31 5.18 -6.04
N VAL A 28 -5.46 4.68 -4.81
CA VAL A 28 -4.68 3.56 -4.29
C VAL A 28 -5.60 2.39 -3.99
N VAL A 29 -5.31 1.24 -4.59
CA VAL A 29 -6.00 0.00 -4.31
C VAL A 29 -5.28 -0.70 -3.15
N LYS A 30 -5.92 -0.73 -1.98
CA LYS A 30 -5.46 -1.48 -0.82
C LYS A 30 -5.95 -2.94 -0.89
N LYS A 31 -5.04 -3.89 -0.69
CA LYS A 31 -5.36 -5.31 -0.57
C LYS A 31 -4.96 -5.81 0.81
N ASP A 32 -5.98 -6.06 1.63
CA ASP A 32 -5.79 -6.59 2.97
C ASP A 32 -5.80 -8.12 2.92
N ASN A 33 -4.63 -8.74 3.09
CA ASN A 33 -4.55 -10.19 3.24
C ASN A 33 -5.06 -10.68 4.62
N LEU A 34 -5.47 -9.73 5.48
CA LEU A 34 -5.96 -9.97 6.83
C LEU A 34 -7.27 -10.76 6.87
N GLN A 35 -8.20 -10.51 5.93
CA GLN A 35 -9.51 -11.17 5.93
C GLN A 35 -9.45 -12.64 5.53
N SER A 36 -8.54 -13.02 4.61
CA SER A 36 -8.39 -14.41 4.19
C SER A 36 -7.75 -15.29 5.28
N ALA A 37 -6.82 -14.74 6.06
CA ALA A 37 -6.11 -15.51 7.09
C ALA A 37 -6.93 -15.75 8.36
N ARG A 38 -7.74 -14.77 8.80
CA ARG A 38 -8.67 -14.98 9.92
C ARG A 38 -9.70 -16.07 9.63
N MET A 39 -10.15 -16.17 8.38
CA MET A 39 -11.11 -17.18 7.96
C MET A 39 -10.50 -18.59 7.84
N ALA A 40 -9.16 -18.68 7.72
CA ALA A 40 -8.42 -19.93 7.55
C ALA A 40 -7.79 -20.47 8.85
N GLY A 41 -7.99 -19.81 10.00
CA GLY A 41 -7.49 -20.28 11.30
C GLY A 41 -5.97 -20.20 11.49
N PHE A 42 -5.23 -19.56 10.59
CA PHE A 42 -3.81 -19.31 10.73
C PHE A 42 -3.58 -18.09 11.63
N GLY A 43 -2.88 -18.29 12.74
CA GLY A 43 -2.44 -17.23 13.65
C GLY A 43 -1.65 -16.15 12.92
N SER A 44 -2.06 -14.90 13.11
CA SER A 44 -1.49 -13.64 12.60
C SER A 44 0.03 -13.51 12.72
N SER A 45 0.82 -14.11 11.80
CA SER A 45 2.28 -13.86 11.81
C SER A 45 2.81 -13.09 10.59
N ASP A 46 2.13 -13.08 9.44
CA ASP A 46 2.69 -12.50 8.20
C ASP A 46 1.66 -11.78 7.32
N LEU A 47 0.66 -11.13 7.93
CA LEU A 47 -0.40 -10.45 7.19
C LEU A 47 0.03 -9.06 6.77
N ALA A 48 0.86 -8.99 5.73
CA ALA A 48 1.23 -7.74 5.09
C ALA A 48 0.04 -7.18 4.29
N VAL A 49 -0.26 -5.90 4.51
CA VAL A 49 -1.15 -5.09 3.69
C VAL A 49 -0.36 -4.62 2.47
N GLU A 50 -0.96 -4.79 1.29
CA GLU A 50 -0.35 -4.39 0.02
C GLU A 50 -1.10 -3.20 -0.57
N LEU A 51 -0.36 -2.24 -1.13
CA LEU A 51 -0.90 -1.10 -1.87
C LEU A 51 -0.53 -1.19 -3.34
N PHE A 52 -1.50 -0.95 -4.19
CA PHE A 52 -1.36 -0.92 -5.64
C PHE A 52 -1.83 0.42 -6.20
N VAL A 53 -1.18 0.86 -7.28
CA VAL A 53 -1.52 2.09 -8.00
C VAL A 53 -1.40 1.84 -9.49
N ASP A 54 -2.06 2.66 -10.30
CA ASP A 54 -1.87 2.60 -11.75
C ASP A 54 -0.44 3.04 -12.13
N GLU A 55 0.24 2.24 -12.95
CA GLU A 55 1.61 2.50 -13.42
C GLU A 55 1.78 3.91 -14.03
N ARG A 56 0.72 4.46 -14.64
CA ARG A 56 0.72 5.79 -15.25
C ARG A 56 0.99 6.91 -14.25
N TYR A 57 0.60 6.71 -13.00
CA TYR A 57 0.76 7.70 -11.94
C TYR A 57 2.05 7.50 -11.15
N TYR A 58 2.86 6.49 -11.48
CA TYR A 58 4.12 6.20 -10.78
C TYR A 58 5.04 7.42 -10.73
N GLY A 59 5.19 8.15 -11.84
CA GLY A 59 6.00 9.38 -11.87
C GLY A 59 5.51 10.47 -10.90
N LYS A 60 4.22 10.54 -10.61
CA LYS A 60 3.63 11.54 -9.70
C LYS A 60 3.80 11.16 -8.23
N ILE A 61 3.75 9.87 -7.93
CA ILE A 61 3.86 9.35 -6.56
C ILE A 61 5.30 9.01 -6.15
N SER A 62 6.22 8.88 -7.10
CA SER A 62 7.65 8.62 -6.84
C SER A 62 8.23 9.49 -5.72
N PRO A 63 8.07 10.83 -5.72
CA PRO A 63 8.58 11.67 -4.64
C PRO A 63 7.91 11.37 -3.28
N VAL A 64 6.62 11.02 -3.27
CA VAL A 64 5.89 10.64 -2.05
C VAL A 64 6.43 9.32 -1.48
N LEU A 65 6.73 8.35 -2.35
CA LEU A 65 7.30 7.07 -1.96
C LEU A 65 8.71 7.22 -1.39
N GLU A 66 9.54 8.08 -1.99
CA GLU A 66 10.88 8.37 -1.50
C GLU A 66 10.85 9.09 -0.15
N GLU A 67 10.02 10.13 0.00
CA GLU A 67 9.84 10.84 1.26
C GLU A 67 9.37 9.89 2.38
N PHE A 68 8.40 9.02 2.07
CA PHE A 68 7.91 8.04 3.02
C PHE A 68 9.00 7.06 3.47
N ARG A 69 9.86 6.61 2.55
CA ARG A 69 11.00 5.73 2.86
C ARG A 69 12.07 6.41 3.70
N MET A 70 12.33 7.71 3.49
CA MET A 70 13.30 8.47 4.28
C MET A 70 12.80 8.82 5.68
N SER A 71 11.48 8.78 5.90
CA SER A 71 10.84 9.07 7.19
C SER A 71 10.66 7.83 8.09
N LEU A 72 11.02 6.63 7.59
CA LEU A 72 10.94 5.33 8.28
C LEU A 72 12.26 5.03 9.03
#